data_AF-A0A962GIZ8-F1
#
_entry.id   AF-A0A962GIZ8-F1
#
_cell.length_a   1.000
_cell.length_b   1.000
_cell.length_c   1.000
_cell.angle_alpha   90.00
_cell.angle_beta   90.00
_cell.angle_gamma   90.00
#
_symmetry.space_group_name_H-M   'P 1'
#
loop_
_entity.id
_entity.type
_entity.pdbx_description
1 polymer ?
#
loop_
_entity_poly.entity_id
_entity_poly.type
_entity_poly.pdbx_seq_one_letter_code
_entity_poly.pdbx_strand_id
1 'polypeptide(L)'
;MKILMLLVLAVAGSFGGFVIHVLTVEWLPEWIGTQMQGIQLQPSWNVKYLAAFTSIEYSLSTMFIYVLARNKLLKLGQFKSACVISLILLTINALLIRQPLMDFAIGNPIDVVLVQNAFKWMPWILMAFIIVYGYELIQKATVTKSPSNNHQSMD
;
A
#
# COMPACT_ATOMS: atom_id res chain seq x y z
N MET A 1 21.89 10.87 -0.11
CA MET A 1 20.86 10.87 -1.18
C MET A 1 19.91 9.68 -1.11
N LYS A 2 20.39 8.44 -0.95
CA LYS A 2 19.53 7.24 -0.89
C LYS A 2 18.42 7.30 0.16
N ILE A 3 18.74 7.73 1.39
CA ILE A 3 17.76 7.87 2.48
C ILE A 3 16.65 8.86 2.11
N LEU A 4 16.99 9.99 1.50
CA LEU A 4 16.01 10.98 1.04
C LEU A 4 15.07 10.37 -0.02
N MET A 5 15.59 9.59 -0.97
CA MET A 5 14.77 8.90 -1.97
C MET A 5 13.83 7.86 -1.34
N LEU A 6 14.27 7.16 -0.29
CA LEU A 6 13.41 6.24 0.46
C LEU A 6 12.32 6.98 1.24
N LEU A 7 12.61 8.16 1.80
CA LEU A 7 11.59 8.99 2.44
C LEU A 7 10.55 9.47 1.42
N VAL A 8 10.99 9.95 0.26
CA VAL A 8 10.09 10.33 -0.84
C VAL A 8 9.22 9.14 -1.27
N LEU A 9 9.81 7.94 -1.34
CA LEU A 9 9.08 6.72 -1.67
C LEU A 9 8.01 6.38 -0.62
N ALA A 10 8.32 6.52 0.66
CA ALA A 10 7.35 6.29 1.74
C ALA A 10 6.20 7.29 1.66
N VAL A 11 6.50 8.57 1.40
CA VAL A 11 5.48 9.61 1.18
C VAL A 11 4.61 9.26 -0.03
N ALA A 12 5.21 8.82 -1.14
CA ALA A 12 4.46 8.44 -2.34
C ALA A 12 3.53 7.23 -2.10
N GLY A 13 4.01 6.21 -1.38
CA GLY A 13 3.20 5.04 -1.01
C GLY A 13 2.00 5.42 -0.16
N SER A 14 2.22 6.29 0.84
CA SER A 14 1.17 6.73 1.75
C SER A 14 0.17 7.66 1.09
N PHE A 15 0.65 8.57 0.23
CA PHE A 15 -0.21 9.44 -0.56
C PHE A 15 -1.09 8.63 -1.52
N GLY A 16 -0.52 7.65 -2.23
CA GLY A 16 -1.27 6.76 -3.11
C GLY A 16 -2.38 5.99 -2.37
N GLY A 17 -2.05 5.41 -1.22
CA GLY A 17 -3.03 4.74 -0.36
C GLY A 17 -4.11 5.68 0.17
N PHE A 18 -3.74 6.90 0.56
CA PHE A 18 -4.66 7.91 1.07
C PHE A 18 -5.64 8.40 0.01
N VAL A 19 -5.20 8.63 -1.23
CA VAL A 19 -6.10 9.04 -2.33
C VAL A 19 -7.19 7.98 -2.56
N ILE A 20 -6.80 6.70 -2.63
CA ILE A 20 -7.78 5.61 -2.78
C ILE A 20 -8.70 5.55 -1.56
N HIS A 21 -8.16 5.71 -0.35
CA HIS A 21 -8.97 5.73 0.87
C HIS A 21 -10.02 6.85 0.87
N VAL A 22 -9.64 8.07 0.48
CA VAL A 22 -10.58 9.20 0.38
C VAL A 22 -11.66 8.93 -0.66
N LEU A 23 -11.27 8.50 -1.87
CA LEU A 23 -12.22 8.13 -2.92
C LEU A 23 -13.20 7.04 -2.44
N THR A 24 -12.69 6.08 -1.68
CA THR A 24 -13.50 5.01 -1.09
C THR A 24 -14.48 5.57 -0.06
N VAL A 25 -14.03 6.38 0.89
CA VAL A 25 -14.88 6.89 1.98
C VAL A 25 -15.92 7.89 1.49
N GLU A 26 -15.65 8.61 0.38
CA GLU A 26 -16.60 9.58 -0.17
C GLU A 26 -17.67 8.91 -1.04
N TRP A 27 -17.30 7.93 -1.86
CA TRP A 27 -18.22 7.31 -2.82
C TRP A 27 -18.90 6.04 -2.28
N LEU A 28 -18.14 5.19 -1.59
CA LEU A 28 -18.61 3.85 -1.21
C LEU A 28 -19.78 3.87 -0.22
N PRO A 29 -19.82 4.71 0.84
CA PRO A 29 -20.95 4.75 1.75
C PRO A 29 -22.25 5.20 1.10
N GLU A 30 -22.18 6.14 0.14
CA GLU A 30 -23.35 6.57 -0.63
C GLU A 30 -23.88 5.41 -1.47
N TRP A 31 -23.00 4.74 -2.22
CA TRP A 31 -23.36 3.57 -3.01
C TRP A 31 -23.93 2.43 -2.14
N ILE A 32 -23.29 2.08 -1.02
CA ILE A 32 -23.81 1.10 -0.06
C ILE A 32 -25.17 1.54 0.49
N GLY A 33 -25.34 2.82 0.81
CA GLY A 33 -26.59 3.40 1.30
C GLY A 33 -27.76 3.23 0.31
N THR A 34 -27.51 3.29 -0.99
CA THR A 34 -28.52 2.97 -2.03
C THR A 34 -28.92 1.49 -2.01
N GLN A 35 -27.99 0.60 -1.66
CA GLN A 35 -28.25 -0.84 -1.57
C GLN A 35 -28.87 -1.26 -0.22
N MET A 36 -28.67 -0.47 0.86
CA MET A 36 -28.97 -0.87 2.24
C MET A 36 -30.07 -0.04 2.96
N GLN A 37 -31.08 0.46 2.23
CA GLN A 37 -32.27 1.12 2.83
C GLN A 37 -31.96 2.28 3.81
N GLY A 38 -31.14 3.26 3.40
CA GLY A 38 -31.26 4.63 3.93
C GLY A 38 -30.48 4.98 5.21
N ILE A 39 -29.48 4.18 5.60
CA ILE A 39 -28.57 4.57 6.69
C ILE A 39 -27.56 5.62 6.16
N GLN A 40 -27.64 6.85 6.66
CA GLN A 40 -26.65 7.90 6.36
C GLN A 40 -25.48 7.84 7.34
N LEU A 41 -24.28 7.59 6.81
CA LEU A 41 -23.01 7.75 7.53
C LEU A 41 -22.42 9.12 7.19
N GLN A 42 -22.26 10.01 8.19
CA GLN A 42 -21.58 11.29 7.97
C GLN A 42 -20.07 11.18 8.24
N PRO A 43 -19.19 11.38 7.24
CA PRO A 43 -17.75 11.38 7.44
C PRO A 43 -17.27 12.67 8.11
N SER A 44 -16.41 12.56 9.14
CA SER A 44 -15.80 13.70 9.83
C SER A 44 -14.50 14.14 9.15
N TRP A 45 -14.44 15.40 8.73
CA TRP A 45 -13.28 15.98 8.02
C TRP A 45 -12.06 16.23 8.92
N ASN A 46 -12.26 16.43 10.23
CA ASN A 46 -11.17 16.73 11.16
C ASN A 46 -10.19 15.55 11.34
N VAL A 47 -10.66 14.32 11.14
CA VAL A 47 -9.85 13.10 11.33
C VAL A 47 -8.99 12.79 10.09
N LYS A 48 -9.36 13.30 8.90
CA LYS A 48 -8.67 13.00 7.64
C LYS A 48 -7.21 13.47 7.63
N TYR A 49 -6.92 14.66 8.16
CA TYR A 49 -5.55 15.20 8.17
C TYR A 49 -4.63 14.43 9.12
N LEU A 50 -5.15 14.05 10.28
CA LEU A 50 -4.40 13.21 11.23
C LEU A 50 -4.13 11.83 10.62
N ALA A 51 -5.14 11.22 9.98
CA ALA A 51 -5.00 9.95 9.28
C ALA A 51 -3.98 10.03 8.13
N ALA A 52 -3.95 11.13 7.38
CA ALA A 52 -2.96 11.35 6.34
C ALA A 52 -1.54 11.41 6.91
N PHE A 53 -1.34 12.11 8.02
CA PHE A 53 -0.03 12.23 8.67
C PHE A 53 0.47 10.88 9.22
N THR A 54 -0.40 10.15 9.92
CA THR A 54 -0.05 8.83 10.47
C THR A 54 0.08 7.75 9.39
N SER A 55 -0.47 7.96 8.19
CA SER A 55 -0.39 6.98 7.10
C SER A 55 1.04 6.68 6.62
N ILE A 56 2.00 7.57 6.90
CA ILE A 56 3.43 7.38 6.59
C ILE A 56 3.97 6.13 7.30
N GLU A 57 3.46 5.82 8.49
CA GLU A 57 3.84 4.64 9.28
C GLU A 57 3.62 3.34 8.51
N TYR A 58 2.51 3.21 7.78
CA TYR A 58 2.21 2.02 6.98
C TYR A 58 3.21 1.81 5.84
N SER A 59 3.58 2.87 5.13
CA SER A 59 4.54 2.78 4.02
C SER A 59 5.95 2.49 4.53
N LEU A 60 6.36 3.07 5.65
CA LEU A 60 7.63 2.75 6.30
C LEU A 60 7.65 1.28 6.73
N SER A 61 6.60 0.80 7.40
CA SER A 61 6.48 -0.59 7.83
C SER A 61 6.52 -1.56 6.65
N THR A 62 5.80 -1.26 5.57
CA THR A 62 5.82 -2.05 4.33
C THR A 62 7.22 -2.09 3.72
N MET A 63 7.91 -0.96 3.72
CA MET A 63 9.30 -0.88 3.25
C MET A 63 10.22 -1.74 4.10
N PHE A 64 10.12 -1.70 5.43
CA PHE A 64 10.88 -2.57 6.32
C PHE A 64 10.63 -4.06 6.04
N ILE A 65 9.36 -4.46 5.92
CA ILE A 65 9.00 -5.85 5.56
C ILE A 65 9.64 -6.24 4.23
N TYR A 66 9.52 -5.38 3.21
CA TYR A 66 10.09 -5.65 1.90
C TYR A 66 11.61 -5.77 1.95
N VAL A 67 12.31 -4.88 2.66
CA VAL A 67 13.77 -4.91 2.82
C VAL A 67 14.23 -6.24 3.44
N LEU A 68 13.56 -6.69 4.50
CA LEU A 68 13.89 -7.94 5.19
C LEU A 68 13.63 -9.17 4.30
N ALA A 69 12.56 -9.14 3.49
CA ALA A 69 12.18 -10.25 2.62
C ALA A 69 12.82 -10.22 1.23
N ARG A 70 13.47 -9.10 0.85
CA ARG A 70 13.91 -8.79 -0.52
C ARG A 70 14.72 -9.90 -1.17
N ASN A 71 15.71 -10.45 -0.46
CA ASN A 71 16.63 -11.44 -1.02
C ASN A 71 15.93 -12.74 -1.47
N LYS A 72 14.80 -13.06 -0.86
CA LYS A 72 13.96 -14.22 -1.24
C LYS A 72 12.92 -13.82 -2.28
N LEU A 73 12.25 -12.68 -2.09
CA LEU A 73 11.17 -12.23 -2.96
C LEU A 73 11.67 -11.85 -4.36
N LEU A 74 12.79 -11.14 -4.48
CA LEU A 74 13.27 -10.64 -5.76
C LEU A 74 13.65 -11.76 -6.74
N LYS A 75 13.96 -12.96 -6.25
CA LYS A 75 14.17 -14.15 -7.09
C LYS A 75 12.92 -14.54 -7.89
N LEU A 76 11.73 -14.17 -7.40
CA LEU A 76 10.44 -14.41 -8.05
C LEU A 76 10.10 -13.31 -9.10
N GLY A 77 10.87 -12.22 -9.12
CA GLY A 77 10.59 -11.04 -9.93
C GLY A 77 9.79 -9.96 -9.18
N GLN A 78 9.85 -8.73 -9.69
CA GLN A 78 9.28 -7.54 -9.04
C GLN A 78 7.75 -7.61 -8.91
N PHE A 79 7.06 -8.04 -9.98
CA PHE A 79 5.61 -8.18 -9.98
C PHE A 79 5.13 -9.19 -8.94
N LYS A 80 5.72 -10.41 -8.93
CA LYS A 80 5.37 -11.44 -7.96
C LYS A 80 5.70 -11.01 -6.52
N SER A 81 6.80 -10.29 -6.33
CA SER A 81 7.16 -9.71 -5.03
C SER A 81 6.08 -8.73 -4.55
N ALA A 82 5.58 -7.86 -5.43
CA ALA A 82 4.50 -6.93 -5.11
C ALA A 82 3.20 -7.65 -4.74
N CYS A 83 2.83 -8.71 -5.47
CA CYS A 83 1.68 -9.54 -5.13
C CYS A 83 1.84 -10.21 -3.75
N VAL A 84 3.03 -10.74 -3.43
CA VAL A 84 3.29 -11.38 -2.13
C VAL A 84 3.24 -10.35 -0.99
N ILE A 85 3.87 -9.18 -1.16
CA ILE A 85 3.78 -8.11 -0.16
C ILE A 85 2.33 -7.65 0.02
N SER A 86 1.57 -7.50 -1.06
CA SER A 86 0.14 -7.16 -0.99
C SER A 86 -0.63 -8.18 -0.16
N LEU A 87 -0.43 -9.48 -0.41
CA LEU A 87 -1.07 -10.56 0.36
C LEU A 87 -0.68 -10.51 1.84
N ILE A 88 0.58 -10.27 2.15
CA ILE A 88 1.06 -10.13 3.54
C ILE A 88 0.36 -8.96 4.22
N LEU A 89 0.30 -7.78 3.58
CA LEU A 89 -0.37 -6.60 4.13
C LEU A 89 -1.86 -6.84 4.36
N LEU A 90 -2.56 -7.43 3.38
CA LEU A 90 -3.99 -7.75 3.50
C LEU A 90 -4.25 -8.76 4.62
N THR A 91 -3.34 -9.70 4.83
CA THR A 91 -3.45 -10.72 5.89
C THR A 91 -3.22 -10.12 7.27
N ILE A 92 -2.16 -9.31 7.44
CA ILE A 92 -1.83 -8.64 8.72
C ILE A 92 -2.97 -7.73 9.17
N ASN A 93 -3.61 -7.03 8.24
CA ASN A 93 -4.74 -6.15 8.54
C ASN A 93 -6.08 -6.88 8.62
N ALA A 94 -6.10 -8.22 8.56
CA ALA A 94 -7.30 -9.05 8.60
C ALA A 94 -8.33 -8.76 7.48
N LEU A 95 -7.90 -8.12 6.38
CA LEU A 95 -8.77 -7.72 5.27
C LEU A 95 -8.97 -8.82 4.23
N LEU A 96 -8.10 -9.83 4.18
CA LEU A 96 -8.15 -10.86 3.13
C LEU A 96 -9.33 -11.82 3.27
N ILE A 97 -9.57 -12.34 4.48
CA ILE A 97 -10.57 -13.39 4.74
C ILE A 97 -11.53 -12.97 5.84
N ARG A 98 -11.00 -12.50 6.97
CA ARG A 98 -11.80 -12.18 8.15
C ARG A 98 -12.80 -11.06 7.85
N GLN A 99 -12.38 -9.96 7.25
CA GLN A 99 -13.30 -8.85 6.95
C GLN A 99 -14.42 -9.24 5.96
N PRO A 100 -14.15 -9.86 4.78
CA PRO A 100 -15.22 -10.33 3.90
C PRO A 100 -16.20 -11.31 4.56
N LEU A 101 -15.69 -12.25 5.37
CA LEU A 101 -16.53 -13.23 6.05
C LEU A 101 -17.41 -12.58 7.14
N MET A 102 -16.88 -11.62 7.90
CA MET A 102 -17.67 -10.86 8.86
C MET A 102 -18.74 -10.01 8.17
N ASP A 103 -18.38 -9.31 7.09
CA ASP A 103 -19.33 -8.48 6.34
C ASP A 103 -20.48 -9.35 5.78
N PHE A 104 -20.19 -10.55 5.28
CA PHE A 104 -21.21 -11.52 4.85
C PHE A 104 -22.04 -12.07 6.01
N ALA A 105 -21.41 -12.42 7.14
CA ALA A 105 -22.09 -12.98 8.31
C ALA A 105 -23.06 -12.00 8.98
N ILE A 106 -22.86 -10.69 8.83
CA ILE A 106 -23.77 -9.63 9.32
C ILE A 106 -25.05 -9.53 8.45
N GLY A 107 -25.09 -10.23 7.31
CA GLY A 107 -26.26 -10.27 6.41
C GLY A 107 -26.14 -9.34 5.21
N ASN A 108 -24.95 -8.82 4.90
CA ASN A 108 -24.77 -8.00 3.71
C ASN A 108 -24.89 -8.86 2.44
N PRO A 109 -25.53 -8.33 1.36
CA PRO A 109 -25.54 -8.98 0.06
C PRO A 109 -24.12 -9.27 -0.46
N ILE A 110 -23.93 -10.39 -1.16
CA ILE A 110 -22.60 -10.85 -1.60
C ILE A 110 -21.91 -9.85 -2.53
N ASP A 111 -22.67 -9.16 -3.37
CA ASP A 111 -22.21 -8.10 -4.26
C ASP A 111 -21.71 -6.88 -3.47
N VAL A 112 -22.41 -6.47 -2.42
CA VAL A 112 -21.97 -5.40 -1.50
C VAL A 112 -20.69 -5.80 -0.79
N VAL A 113 -20.61 -7.03 -0.26
CA VAL A 113 -19.42 -7.55 0.41
C VAL A 113 -18.21 -7.53 -0.52
N LEU A 114 -18.36 -8.01 -1.75
CA LEU A 114 -17.28 -8.08 -2.73
C LEU A 114 -16.77 -6.69 -3.11
N VAL A 115 -17.67 -5.77 -3.47
CA VAL A 115 -17.30 -4.40 -3.84
C VAL A 115 -16.63 -3.71 -2.65
N GLN A 116 -17.26 -3.73 -1.48
CA GLN A 116 -16.74 -3.07 -0.29
C GLN A 116 -15.32 -3.57 0.08
N ASN A 117 -15.09 -4.87 0.02
CA ASN A 117 -13.78 -5.44 0.36
C ASN A 117 -12.75 -5.22 -0.75
N ALA A 118 -13.13 -5.25 -2.02
CA ALA A 118 -12.23 -4.90 -3.12
C ALA A 118 -11.68 -3.46 -2.94
N PHE A 119 -12.55 -2.50 -2.60
CA PHE A 119 -12.12 -1.14 -2.29
C PHE A 119 -11.22 -1.06 -1.06
N LYS A 120 -11.48 -1.84 0.00
CA LYS A 120 -10.59 -1.94 1.17
C LYS A 120 -9.22 -2.53 0.82
N TRP A 121 -9.11 -3.36 -0.21
CA TRP A 121 -7.84 -3.98 -0.62
C TRP A 121 -6.93 -3.04 -1.42
N MET A 122 -7.53 -2.19 -2.26
CA MET A 122 -6.80 -1.35 -3.22
C MET A 122 -5.68 -0.49 -2.60
N PRO A 123 -5.86 0.19 -1.45
CA PRO A 123 -4.79 0.99 -0.85
C PRO A 123 -3.54 0.17 -0.53
N TRP A 124 -3.72 -1.05 0.00
CA TRP A 124 -2.62 -1.94 0.38
C TRP A 124 -1.90 -2.52 -0.82
N ILE A 125 -2.66 -2.90 -1.85
CA ILE A 125 -2.10 -3.35 -3.13
C ILE A 125 -1.28 -2.22 -3.75
N LEU A 126 -1.85 -1.03 -3.90
CA LEU A 126 -1.14 0.10 -4.49
C LEU A 126 0.14 0.43 -3.70
N MET A 127 0.06 0.48 -2.37
CA MET A 127 1.22 0.75 -1.52
C MET A 127 2.32 -0.30 -1.72
N ALA A 128 1.97 -1.60 -1.72
CA ALA A 128 2.92 -2.67 -1.97
C ALA A 128 3.63 -2.53 -3.31
N PHE A 129 2.88 -2.20 -4.37
CA PHE A 129 3.44 -1.96 -5.71
C PHE A 129 4.37 -0.75 -5.71
N ILE A 130 3.96 0.39 -5.16
CA ILE A 130 4.81 1.59 -5.08
C ILE A 130 6.11 1.27 -4.36
N ILE A 131 6.04 0.64 -3.18
CA ILE A 131 7.23 0.32 -2.38
C ILE A 131 8.15 -0.65 -3.10
N VAL A 132 7.64 -1.76 -3.64
CA VAL A 132 8.47 -2.78 -4.29
C VAL A 132 9.15 -2.22 -5.54
N TYR A 133 8.38 -1.60 -6.44
CA TYR A 133 8.96 -1.06 -7.68
C TYR A 133 9.88 0.13 -7.41
N GLY A 134 9.44 1.08 -6.58
CA GLY A 134 10.23 2.26 -6.24
C GLY A 134 11.53 1.91 -5.53
N TYR A 135 11.50 0.96 -4.59
CA TYR A 135 12.70 0.53 -3.88
C TYR A 135 13.70 -0.10 -4.84
N GLU A 136 13.25 -0.96 -5.76
CA GLU A 136 14.14 -1.57 -6.74
C GLU A 136 14.71 -0.56 -7.75
N LEU A 137 13.95 0.45 -8.15
CA LEU A 137 14.45 1.54 -9.01
C LEU A 137 15.57 2.32 -8.31
N ILE A 138 15.37 2.67 -7.04
CA ILE A 138 16.38 3.38 -6.23
C ILE A 138 17.63 2.52 -6.07
N GLN A 139 17.48 1.22 -5.81
CA GLN A 139 18.62 0.31 -5.67
C GLN A 139 19.42 0.19 -6.97
N LYS A 140 18.74 -0.02 -8.11
CA LYS A 140 19.40 -0.05 -9.42
C LYS A 140 20.17 1.25 -9.67
N ALA A 141 19.53 2.40 -9.51
CA ALA A 141 20.16 3.71 -9.73
C ALA A 141 21.35 3.99 -8.79
N THR A 142 21.34 3.43 -7.57
CA THR A 142 22.46 3.58 -6.63
C THR A 142 23.64 2.70 -7.02
N VAL A 143 23.39 1.47 -7.48
CA VAL A 143 24.44 0.52 -7.90
C VAL A 143 25.17 1.01 -9.15
N THR A 144 24.46 1.56 -10.14
CA THR A 144 25.08 2.07 -11.38
C THR A 144 25.96 3.31 -11.18
N LYS A 145 25.79 4.03 -10.06
CA LYS A 145 26.50 5.29 -9.79
C LYS A 145 27.83 5.14 -9.05
N SER A 146 28.29 3.92 -8.75
CA SER A 146 29.60 3.69 -8.13
C SER A 146 30.70 3.74 -9.21
N PRO A 147 31.50 4.82 -9.33
CA PRO A 147 32.54 4.90 -10.34
C PRO A 147 33.72 4.05 -9.89
N SER A 148 34.32 3.33 -10.84
CA SER A 148 35.65 2.75 -10.67
C SER A 148 36.69 3.86 -10.52
N ASN A 149 36.96 4.31 -9.30
CA ASN A 149 38.20 5.02 -8.99
C ASN A 149 39.34 4.00 -8.95
N ASN A 150 39.73 3.47 -10.11
CA ASN A 150 40.96 2.72 -10.29
C ASN A 150 41.47 2.93 -11.72
N HIS A 151 42.05 4.10 -11.95
CA HIS A 151 43.17 4.20 -12.88
C HIS A 151 44.32 4.92 -12.18
N GLN A 152 45.13 4.07 -11.56
CA GLN A 152 46.58 4.17 -11.38
C GLN A 152 47.21 5.36 -12.12
N SER A 153 47.57 6.39 -11.35
CA SER A 153 48.73 7.22 -11.62
C SER A 153 49.82 6.75 -10.65
N MET A 154 50.68 5.84 -11.10
CA MET A 154 52.03 5.66 -10.56
C MET A 154 52.89 5.18 -11.72
N ASP A 155 53.54 6.15 -12.34
CA ASP A 155 54.99 6.22 -12.61
C ASP A 155 55.76 4.89 -12.70
#